data_AF-A0A0H3KXE7-F1
#
_entry.id   AF-A0A0H3KXE7-F1
#
_cell.length_a   1.000
_cell.length_b   1.000
_cell.length_c   1.000
_cell.angle_alpha   90.00
_cell.angle_beta   90.00
_cell.angle_gamma   90.00
#
_symmetry.space_group_name_H-M   'P 1'
#
loop_
_entity.id
_entity.type
_entity.pdbx_description
1 polymer ?
#
loop_
_entity_poly.entity_id
_entity_poly.type
_entity_poly.pdbx_seq_one_letter_code
_entity_poly.pdbx_strand_id
1 'polypeptide(L)'
;MMLEKLFKLKAHNTTVRTEVIAGITTFLAMAYILFVNPSILGATGMDKGAVFVATCLAAAIGSVLMGLIANYPIALAPGMGLNAFFTYTVVLHMGYSWQIALGAVFLSAVIFFALSIFKIREWIIKSIPLPLRAGIAAGIGLFLAIIALEGAGIVVDNPATLVGIGDLTKPGPLLAMLGFIIIVVLEARRVTGAVLIGILIITFISMGIGLTKFGGVFSAPPSIAPTFMQLDIAGAFNVGLISVIFAFLFVDVFDNTGTLLGVTKRAGLADEQGNVPKMGRALVADSAAALFGSLLGTSTTTSYVESAAGVSAGGRTGLTAIVVAVLFLLALFFSPLASSVPVYATAPALLFVAVLMTSGLAEIDWKDITTAAPVTVTALTMPLTYSIANGIAFGFITWTVVKLLSGRTKEINAALIVLSVLFVIKLGWLSA
;
A
#
# COMPACT_ATOMS: atom_id res chain seq x y z
N MET A 1 24.12 -9.97 25.13
CA MET A 1 22.66 -10.25 25.07
C MET A 1 22.28 -10.71 23.67
N MET A 2 21.32 -11.62 23.54
CA MET A 2 20.85 -12.17 22.26
C MET A 2 20.38 -11.08 21.27
N LEU A 3 19.73 -10.03 21.76
CA LEU A 3 19.28 -8.88 20.96
C LEU A 3 20.43 -8.11 20.31
N GLU A 4 21.57 -7.96 20.99
CA GLU A 4 22.75 -7.30 20.43
C GLU A 4 23.37 -8.13 19.29
N LYS A 5 23.37 -9.47 19.42
CA LYS A 5 23.88 -10.35 18.36
C LYS A 5 22.99 -10.33 17.11
N LEU A 6 21.67 -10.26 17.30
CA LEU A 6 20.68 -10.28 16.21
C LEU A 6 20.55 -8.91 15.50
N PHE A 7 20.28 -7.86 16.27
CA PHE A 7 19.91 -6.54 15.73
C PHE A 7 21.06 -5.53 15.71
N LYS A 8 22.18 -5.82 16.39
CA LYS A 8 23.37 -4.97 16.45
C LYS A 8 23.06 -3.54 16.90
N LEU A 9 22.33 -3.40 18.02
CA LEU A 9 21.81 -2.12 18.50
C LEU A 9 22.91 -1.07 18.70
N LYS A 10 24.09 -1.47 19.23
CA LYS A 10 25.22 -0.56 19.39
C LYS A 10 25.78 -0.08 18.05
N ALA A 11 25.87 -0.97 17.06
CA ALA A 11 26.35 -0.60 15.72
C ALA A 11 25.40 0.37 15.01
N HIS A 12 24.11 0.34 15.38
CA HIS A 12 23.08 1.23 14.85
C HIS A 12 22.79 2.44 15.77
N ASN A 13 23.62 2.68 16.80
CA ASN A 13 23.49 3.80 17.75
C ASN A 13 22.08 3.92 18.37
N THR A 14 21.45 2.79 18.71
CA THR A 14 20.09 2.74 19.28
C THR A 14 20.04 1.95 20.58
N THR A 15 18.90 2.01 21.28
CA THR A 15 18.63 1.27 22.52
C THR A 15 17.32 0.50 22.40
N VAL A 16 17.16 -0.56 23.22
CA VAL A 16 15.90 -1.32 23.28
C VAL A 16 14.69 -0.41 23.55
N ARG A 17 14.84 0.57 24.46
CA ARG A 17 13.78 1.54 24.78
C ARG A 17 13.40 2.36 23.54
N THR A 18 14.38 2.85 22.80
CA THR A 18 14.16 3.62 21.57
C THR A 18 13.43 2.79 20.52
N GLU A 19 13.86 1.55 20.30
CA GLU A 19 13.23 0.65 19.32
C GLU A 19 11.79 0.27 19.71
N VAL A 20 11.50 0.11 21.01
CA VAL A 20 10.13 -0.15 21.49
C VAL A 20 9.22 1.06 21.26
N ILE A 21 9.69 2.27 21.59
CA ILE A 21 8.93 3.50 21.34
C ILE A 21 8.72 3.70 19.84
N ALA A 22 9.75 3.47 19.02
CA ALA A 22 9.66 3.52 17.57
C ALA A 22 8.63 2.50 17.04
N GLY A 23 8.63 1.27 17.56
CA GLY A 23 7.69 0.23 17.16
C GLY A 23 6.25 0.58 17.51
N ILE A 24 6.00 1.08 18.72
CA ILE A 24 4.68 1.59 19.13
C ILE A 24 4.24 2.75 18.22
N THR A 25 5.16 3.68 17.92
CA THR A 25 4.88 4.83 17.05
C THR A 25 4.51 4.39 15.63
N THR A 26 5.27 3.46 15.05
CA THR A 26 4.96 2.88 13.74
C THR A 26 3.61 2.17 13.76
N PHE A 27 3.37 1.32 14.78
CA PHE A 27 2.10 0.61 14.91
C PHE A 27 0.92 1.58 14.97
N LEU A 28 0.98 2.62 15.81
CA LEU A 28 -0.10 3.62 15.90
C LEU A 28 -0.31 4.38 14.60
N ALA A 29 0.76 4.66 13.85
CA ALA A 29 0.67 5.31 12.55
C ALA A 29 -0.01 4.43 11.49
N MET A 30 0.21 3.10 11.52
CA MET A 30 -0.37 2.16 10.56
C MET A 30 -1.62 1.42 11.05
N ALA A 31 -2.02 1.58 12.32
CA ALA A 31 -3.13 0.85 12.95
C ALA A 31 -4.48 1.05 12.25
N TYR A 32 -4.61 2.10 11.43
CA TYR A 32 -5.77 2.29 10.58
C TYR A 32 -6.04 1.09 9.66
N ILE A 33 -5.01 0.33 9.26
CA ILE A 33 -5.16 -0.83 8.37
C ILE A 33 -6.09 -1.90 8.94
N LEU A 34 -6.17 -1.99 10.27
CA LEU A 34 -7.08 -2.87 11.00
C LEU A 34 -8.55 -2.61 10.65
N PHE A 35 -8.89 -1.39 10.23
CA PHE A 35 -10.23 -0.97 9.88
C PHE A 35 -10.41 -0.86 8.37
N VAL A 36 -9.41 -0.29 7.70
CA VAL A 36 -9.50 0.00 6.27
C VAL A 36 -9.44 -1.27 5.43
N ASN A 37 -8.54 -2.22 5.74
CA ASN A 37 -8.39 -3.43 4.93
C ASN A 37 -9.65 -4.31 4.95
N PRO A 38 -10.25 -4.63 6.12
CA PRO A 38 -11.51 -5.38 6.16
C PRO A 38 -12.68 -4.65 5.50
N SER A 39 -12.70 -3.31 5.56
CA SER A 39 -13.71 -2.51 4.85
C SER A 39 -13.57 -2.65 3.34
N ILE A 40 -12.34 -2.56 2.81
CA ILE A 40 -12.05 -2.68 1.38
C ILE A 40 -12.30 -4.09 0.88
N LEU A 41 -11.60 -5.12 1.39
CA LEU A 41 -11.79 -6.48 0.88
C LEU A 41 -13.19 -7.02 1.17
N GLY A 42 -13.84 -6.58 2.27
CA GLY A 42 -15.21 -6.97 2.57
C GLY A 42 -16.23 -6.49 1.52
N ALA A 43 -15.92 -5.47 0.72
CA ALA A 43 -16.77 -5.04 -0.39
C ALA A 43 -16.87 -6.11 -1.50
N THR A 44 -15.94 -7.06 -1.55
CA THR A 44 -15.97 -8.21 -2.48
C THR A 44 -16.84 -9.38 -2.01
N GLY A 45 -17.41 -9.29 -0.80
CA GLY A 45 -18.15 -10.37 -0.14
C GLY A 45 -17.30 -11.27 0.76
N MET A 46 -16.00 -10.96 0.95
CA MET A 46 -15.17 -11.64 1.95
C MET A 46 -15.66 -11.36 3.37
N ASP A 47 -15.51 -12.35 4.26
CA ASP A 47 -15.86 -12.19 5.68
C ASP A 47 -14.92 -11.16 6.35
N LYS A 48 -15.50 -10.06 6.85
CA LYS A 48 -14.72 -8.95 7.43
C LYS A 48 -13.94 -9.37 8.68
N GLY A 49 -14.47 -10.29 9.48
CA GLY A 49 -13.80 -10.78 10.69
C GLY A 49 -12.57 -11.63 10.34
N ALA A 50 -12.71 -12.52 9.37
CA ALA A 50 -11.62 -13.34 8.85
C ALA A 50 -10.55 -12.47 8.16
N VAL A 51 -10.94 -11.48 7.36
CA VAL A 51 -10.01 -10.52 6.75
C VAL A 51 -9.27 -9.71 7.81
N PHE A 52 -9.94 -9.28 8.89
CA PHE A 52 -9.28 -8.60 10.01
C PHE A 52 -8.17 -9.46 10.63
N VAL A 53 -8.47 -10.74 10.89
CA VAL A 53 -7.50 -11.69 11.43
C VAL A 53 -6.36 -11.94 10.43
N ALA A 54 -6.67 -12.16 9.16
CA ALA A 54 -5.69 -12.33 8.09
C ALA A 54 -4.77 -11.10 7.98
N THR A 55 -5.31 -9.88 8.11
CA THR A 55 -4.57 -8.62 8.10
C THR A 55 -3.58 -8.55 9.26
N CYS A 56 -4.02 -8.85 10.48
CA CYS A 56 -3.16 -8.83 11.67
C CYS A 56 -2.04 -9.87 11.57
N LEU A 57 -2.38 -11.10 11.16
CA LEU A 57 -1.40 -12.18 11.04
C LEU A 57 -0.40 -11.92 9.91
N ALA A 58 -0.87 -11.45 8.75
CA ALA A 58 0.00 -11.11 7.63
C ALA A 58 0.95 -9.95 7.98
N ALA A 59 0.44 -8.92 8.68
CA ALA A 59 1.26 -7.81 9.14
C ALA A 59 2.30 -8.25 10.19
N ALA A 60 1.91 -9.13 11.11
CA ALA A 60 2.82 -9.69 12.11
C ALA A 60 3.92 -10.54 11.46
N ILE A 61 3.55 -11.48 10.57
CA ILE A 61 4.51 -12.34 9.86
C ILE A 61 5.45 -11.48 9.02
N GLY A 62 4.92 -10.56 8.21
CA GLY A 62 5.73 -9.71 7.35
C GLY A 62 6.71 -8.84 8.13
N SER A 63 6.24 -8.23 9.23
CA SER A 63 7.10 -7.40 10.09
C SER A 63 8.17 -8.23 10.82
N VAL A 64 7.86 -9.47 11.23
CA VAL A 64 8.86 -10.41 11.75
C VAL A 64 9.91 -10.75 10.70
N LEU A 65 9.48 -11.08 9.48
CA LEU A 65 10.38 -11.43 8.38
C LEU A 65 11.33 -10.26 8.07
N MET A 66 10.82 -9.04 7.96
CA MET A 66 11.65 -7.85 7.74
C MET A 66 12.63 -7.60 8.88
N GLY A 67 12.15 -7.73 10.12
CA GLY A 67 12.98 -7.57 11.31
C GLY A 67 14.12 -8.58 11.40
N LEU A 68 13.86 -9.87 11.10
CA LEU A 68 14.85 -10.94 11.24
C LEU A 68 15.76 -11.09 10.01
N ILE A 69 15.23 -10.95 8.80
CA ILE A 69 15.97 -11.20 7.55
C ILE A 69 16.80 -9.97 7.16
N ALA A 70 16.19 -8.79 7.17
CA ALA A 70 16.82 -7.56 6.71
C ALA A 70 17.40 -6.71 7.85
N ASN A 71 16.88 -6.85 9.08
CA ASN A 71 17.19 -5.99 10.22
C ASN A 71 16.87 -4.51 9.93
N TYR A 72 15.72 -4.25 9.30
CA TYR A 72 15.25 -2.88 9.03
C TYR A 72 14.05 -2.51 9.93
N PRO A 73 13.97 -1.24 10.37
CA PRO A 73 12.87 -0.73 11.21
C PRO A 73 11.61 -0.44 10.38
N ILE A 74 11.24 -1.38 9.51
CA ILE A 74 10.15 -1.22 8.55
C ILE A 74 9.11 -2.30 8.82
N ALA A 75 7.88 -1.87 9.06
CA ALA A 75 6.74 -2.75 9.22
C ALA A 75 6.12 -3.07 7.87
N LEU A 76 5.56 -4.27 7.77
CA LEU A 76 4.85 -4.74 6.59
C LEU A 76 3.40 -5.03 6.98
N ALA A 77 2.49 -4.74 6.06
CA ALA A 77 1.06 -5.03 6.16
C ALA A 77 0.45 -5.04 4.74
N PRO A 78 -0.83 -5.45 4.55
CA PRO A 78 -1.49 -5.42 3.26
C PRO A 78 -1.43 -4.04 2.59
N GLY A 79 -0.85 -3.90 1.39
CA GLY A 79 -0.59 -2.60 0.76
C GLY A 79 -1.87 -1.89 0.33
N MET A 80 -1.95 -0.57 0.56
CA MET A 80 -3.16 0.22 0.25
C MET A 80 -3.44 0.32 -1.24
N GLY A 81 -2.43 0.50 -2.10
CA GLY A 81 -2.65 0.44 -3.55
C GLY A 81 -3.11 -0.94 -4.03
N LEU A 82 -2.58 -1.99 -3.39
CA LEU A 82 -2.79 -3.38 -3.78
C LEU A 82 -4.16 -3.90 -3.34
N ASN A 83 -4.65 -3.53 -2.16
CA ASN A 83 -5.99 -3.91 -1.70
C ASN A 83 -7.11 -3.21 -2.50
N ALA A 84 -6.89 -1.96 -2.90
CA ALA A 84 -7.78 -1.19 -3.75
C ALA A 84 -7.85 -1.80 -5.15
N PHE A 85 -6.69 -2.09 -5.75
CA PHE A 85 -6.62 -2.75 -7.06
C PHE A 85 -7.29 -4.13 -7.04
N PHE A 86 -7.03 -4.94 -6.00
CA PHE A 86 -7.70 -6.23 -5.80
C PHE A 86 -9.23 -6.09 -5.77
N THR A 87 -9.73 -5.21 -4.92
CA THR A 87 -11.17 -5.11 -4.64
C THR A 87 -11.90 -4.49 -5.81
N TYR A 88 -11.52 -3.27 -6.17
CA TYR A 88 -12.34 -2.46 -7.04
C TYR A 88 -12.04 -2.70 -8.52
N THR A 89 -10.79 -3.03 -8.88
CA THR A 89 -10.46 -3.36 -10.27
C THR A 89 -10.71 -4.84 -10.58
N VAL A 90 -10.05 -5.77 -9.87
CA VAL A 90 -10.08 -7.19 -10.25
C VAL A 90 -11.42 -7.85 -9.93
N VAL A 91 -11.95 -7.62 -8.72
CA VAL A 91 -13.19 -8.29 -8.30
C VAL A 91 -14.42 -7.55 -8.78
N LEU A 92 -14.56 -6.26 -8.46
CA LEU A 92 -15.79 -5.51 -8.74
C LEU A 92 -15.91 -5.07 -10.20
N HIS A 93 -14.85 -4.51 -10.79
CA HIS A 93 -14.91 -4.01 -12.17
C HIS A 93 -14.77 -5.13 -13.22
N MET A 94 -13.79 -6.03 -13.07
CA MET A 94 -13.57 -7.15 -14.01
C MET A 94 -14.46 -8.37 -13.74
N GLY A 95 -15.14 -8.43 -12.58
CA GLY A 95 -16.11 -9.48 -12.25
C GLY A 95 -15.52 -10.83 -11.83
N TYR A 96 -14.23 -10.91 -11.54
CA TYR A 96 -13.63 -12.15 -11.03
C TYR A 96 -14.01 -12.41 -9.57
N SER A 97 -14.07 -13.67 -9.16
CA SER A 97 -14.24 -13.99 -7.74
C SER A 97 -12.99 -13.59 -6.94
N TRP A 98 -13.19 -13.24 -5.66
CA TRP A 98 -12.08 -12.87 -4.78
C TRP A 98 -11.10 -14.03 -4.56
N GLN A 99 -11.55 -15.28 -4.67
CA GLN A 99 -10.70 -16.48 -4.62
C GLN A 99 -9.72 -16.52 -5.79
N ILE A 100 -10.21 -16.26 -7.00
CA ILE A 100 -9.39 -16.19 -8.22
C ILE A 100 -8.42 -15.02 -8.14
N ALA A 101 -8.88 -13.86 -7.65
CA ALA A 101 -8.02 -12.71 -7.41
C ALA A 101 -6.91 -13.01 -6.39
N LEU A 102 -7.20 -13.76 -5.30
CA LEU A 102 -6.18 -14.22 -4.36
C LEU A 102 -5.19 -15.19 -5.00
N GLY A 103 -5.65 -16.04 -5.92
CA GLY A 103 -4.79 -16.90 -6.73
C GLY A 103 -3.81 -16.07 -7.58
N ALA A 104 -4.28 -14.98 -8.20
CA ALA A 104 -3.44 -14.07 -8.96
C ALA A 104 -2.42 -13.33 -8.05
N VAL A 105 -2.84 -12.90 -6.86
CA VAL A 105 -1.95 -12.33 -5.84
C VAL A 105 -0.88 -13.34 -5.42
N PHE A 106 -1.26 -14.59 -5.15
CA PHE A 106 -0.33 -15.66 -4.78
C PHE A 106 0.69 -15.93 -5.88
N LEU A 107 0.25 -16.09 -7.14
CA LEU A 107 1.14 -16.28 -8.28
C LEU A 107 2.09 -15.09 -8.47
N SER A 108 1.58 -13.87 -8.33
CA SER A 108 2.39 -12.66 -8.38
C SER A 108 3.48 -12.69 -7.31
N ALA A 109 3.12 -13.02 -6.07
CA ALA A 109 4.05 -13.15 -4.94
C ALA A 109 5.09 -14.27 -5.14
N VAL A 110 4.71 -15.42 -5.73
CA VAL A 110 5.63 -16.52 -6.07
C VAL A 110 6.67 -16.05 -7.09
N ILE A 111 6.20 -15.40 -8.17
CA ILE A 111 7.08 -14.84 -9.20
C ILE A 111 8.04 -13.84 -8.54
N PHE A 112 7.54 -12.98 -7.67
CA PHE A 112 8.34 -11.98 -6.98
C PHE A 112 9.38 -12.53 -6.02
N PHE A 113 9.00 -13.57 -5.28
CA PHE A 113 9.92 -14.27 -4.40
C PHE A 113 11.06 -14.90 -5.21
N ALA A 114 10.73 -15.54 -6.35
CA ALA A 114 11.74 -16.06 -7.28
C ALA A 114 12.64 -14.95 -7.84
N LEU A 115 12.06 -13.86 -8.36
CA LEU A 115 12.82 -12.71 -8.89
C LEU A 115 13.73 -12.04 -7.85
N SER A 116 13.31 -12.03 -6.58
CA SER A 116 14.09 -11.49 -5.47
C SER A 116 15.29 -12.39 -5.12
N ILE A 117 15.12 -13.71 -5.16
CA ILE A 117 16.22 -14.67 -4.98
C ILE A 117 17.27 -14.51 -6.10
N PHE A 118 16.82 -14.39 -7.35
CA PHE A 118 17.71 -14.23 -8.51
C PHE A 118 18.27 -12.81 -8.71
N LYS A 119 18.03 -11.88 -7.77
CA LYS A 119 18.44 -10.46 -7.83
C LYS A 119 17.94 -9.69 -9.06
N ILE A 120 16.96 -10.23 -9.79
CA ILE A 120 16.35 -9.56 -10.96
C ILE A 120 15.53 -8.36 -10.51
N ARG A 121 14.88 -8.44 -9.33
CA ARG A 121 14.08 -7.33 -8.78
C ARG A 121 14.90 -6.06 -8.57
N GLU A 122 16.13 -6.19 -8.07
CA GLU A 122 17.03 -5.04 -7.87
C GLU A 122 17.45 -4.40 -9.22
N TRP A 123 17.66 -5.22 -10.25
CA TRP A 123 17.95 -4.74 -11.60
C TRP A 123 16.77 -3.95 -12.20
N ILE A 124 15.54 -4.50 -12.12
CA ILE A 124 14.33 -3.82 -12.59
C ILE A 124 14.19 -2.45 -11.94
N ILE A 125 14.36 -2.38 -10.61
CA ILE A 125 14.26 -1.13 -9.84
C ILE A 125 15.30 -0.11 -10.31
N LYS A 126 16.55 -0.52 -10.48
CA LYS A 126 17.64 0.37 -10.92
C LYS A 126 17.45 0.86 -12.35
N SER A 127 16.71 0.12 -13.18
CA SER A 127 16.39 0.53 -14.55
C SER A 127 15.31 1.60 -14.63
N ILE A 128 14.61 1.95 -13.55
CA ILE A 128 13.44 2.84 -13.65
C ILE A 128 13.79 4.23 -13.07
N PRO A 129 13.67 5.29 -13.89
CA PRO A 129 13.97 6.65 -13.46
C PRO A 129 13.21 7.03 -12.20
N LEU A 130 13.88 7.74 -11.29
CA LEU A 130 13.29 8.17 -10.01
C LEU A 130 12.03 9.03 -10.21
N PRO A 131 11.96 9.97 -11.18
CA PRO A 131 10.74 10.73 -11.43
C PRO A 131 9.55 9.84 -11.80
N LEU A 132 9.77 8.81 -12.63
CA LEU A 132 8.70 7.90 -13.03
C LEU A 132 8.21 7.06 -11.84
N ARG A 133 9.12 6.60 -10.96
CA ARG A 133 8.75 5.93 -9.70
C ARG A 133 7.92 6.83 -8.79
N ALA A 134 8.30 8.10 -8.64
CA ALA A 134 7.54 9.08 -7.87
C ALA A 134 6.15 9.33 -8.49
N GLY A 135 6.06 9.41 -9.81
CA GLY A 135 4.78 9.52 -10.53
C GLY A 135 3.86 8.32 -10.34
N ILE A 136 4.40 7.10 -10.28
CA ILE A 136 3.63 5.88 -9.97
C ILE A 136 3.09 5.93 -8.54
N ALA A 137 3.94 6.26 -7.56
CA ALA A 137 3.51 6.39 -6.17
C ALA A 137 2.41 7.45 -6.02
N ALA A 138 2.58 8.62 -6.65
CA ALA A 138 1.58 9.67 -6.66
C ALA A 138 0.27 9.23 -7.34
N GLY A 139 0.36 8.53 -8.48
CA GLY A 139 -0.81 7.98 -9.16
C GLY A 139 -1.60 6.98 -8.33
N ILE A 140 -0.91 6.10 -7.59
CA ILE A 140 -1.55 5.20 -6.63
C ILE A 140 -2.24 6.02 -5.53
N GLY A 141 -1.59 7.06 -5.01
CA GLY A 141 -2.21 8.00 -4.07
C GLY A 141 -3.49 8.63 -4.62
N LEU A 142 -3.46 9.18 -5.84
CA LEU A 142 -4.64 9.76 -6.48
C LEU A 142 -5.75 8.73 -6.74
N PHE A 143 -5.40 7.48 -7.05
CA PHE A 143 -6.35 6.38 -7.15
C PHE A 143 -7.02 6.06 -5.79
N LEU A 144 -6.26 6.08 -4.69
CA LEU A 144 -6.84 5.95 -3.35
C LEU A 144 -7.72 7.14 -2.98
N ALA A 145 -7.37 8.35 -3.44
CA ALA A 145 -8.18 9.55 -3.20
C ALA A 145 -9.56 9.42 -3.85
N ILE A 146 -9.66 8.98 -5.11
CA ILE A 146 -10.97 8.82 -5.77
C ILE A 146 -11.82 7.76 -5.07
N ILE A 147 -11.22 6.62 -4.66
CA ILE A 147 -11.91 5.57 -3.88
C ILE A 147 -12.41 6.12 -2.54
N ALA A 148 -11.60 6.91 -1.84
CA ALA A 148 -11.99 7.52 -0.59
C ALA A 148 -13.19 8.46 -0.75
N LEU A 149 -13.15 9.31 -1.77
CA LEU A 149 -14.20 10.28 -2.05
C LEU A 149 -15.49 9.60 -2.51
N GLU A 150 -15.39 8.55 -3.32
CA GLU A 150 -16.52 7.73 -3.76
C GLU A 150 -17.14 6.96 -2.58
N GLY A 151 -16.31 6.28 -1.77
CA GLY A 151 -16.76 5.53 -0.60
C GLY A 151 -17.39 6.41 0.50
N ALA A 152 -17.04 7.70 0.53
CA ALA A 152 -17.68 8.69 1.39
C ALA A 152 -18.98 9.28 0.80
N GLY A 153 -19.25 9.06 -0.49
CA GLY A 153 -20.34 9.69 -1.23
C GLY A 153 -20.12 11.17 -1.57
N ILE A 154 -18.87 11.64 -1.53
CA ILE A 154 -18.50 13.02 -1.92
C ILE A 154 -18.40 13.13 -3.44
N VAL A 155 -17.83 12.11 -4.09
CA VAL A 155 -17.77 11.98 -5.54
C VAL A 155 -18.71 10.84 -5.97
N VAL A 156 -19.44 11.06 -7.05
CA VAL A 156 -20.38 10.09 -7.63
C VAL A 156 -20.21 10.03 -9.15
N ASP A 157 -20.71 8.96 -9.77
CA ASP A 157 -20.76 8.85 -11.22
C ASP A 157 -21.62 9.96 -11.85
N ASN A 158 -21.20 10.45 -13.01
CA ASN A 158 -21.96 11.42 -13.79
C ASN A 158 -21.87 11.09 -15.29
N PRO A 159 -22.99 10.78 -15.97
CA PRO A 159 -22.96 10.43 -17.39
C PRO A 159 -22.37 11.49 -18.33
N ALA A 160 -22.41 12.77 -17.95
CA ALA A 160 -21.90 13.87 -18.77
C ALA A 160 -20.42 14.20 -18.52
N THR A 161 -19.91 13.95 -17.31
CA THR A 161 -18.56 14.37 -16.88
C THR A 161 -17.70 13.26 -16.29
N LEU A 162 -18.19 12.02 -16.29
CA LEU A 162 -17.66 10.83 -15.59
C LEU A 162 -17.70 10.95 -14.05
N VAL A 163 -17.36 12.13 -13.50
CA VAL A 163 -17.36 12.42 -12.08
C VAL A 163 -18.26 13.61 -11.76
N GLY A 164 -19.03 13.51 -10.69
CA GLY A 164 -19.91 14.56 -10.17
C GLY A 164 -19.82 14.70 -8.65
N ILE A 165 -20.43 15.76 -8.13
CA ILE A 165 -20.55 15.98 -6.69
C ILE A 165 -21.72 15.19 -6.13
N GLY A 166 -21.50 14.47 -5.02
CA GLY A 166 -22.55 13.76 -4.30
C GLY A 166 -23.41 14.70 -3.44
N ASP A 167 -24.39 14.11 -2.75
CA ASP A 167 -25.28 14.84 -1.85
C ASP A 167 -24.58 15.15 -0.51
N LEU A 168 -23.98 16.34 -0.42
CA LEU A 168 -23.28 16.81 0.77
C LEU A 168 -24.18 17.14 1.96
N THR A 169 -25.50 17.05 1.83
CA THR A 169 -26.42 17.21 2.97
C THR A 169 -26.50 15.95 3.83
N LYS A 170 -26.04 14.81 3.30
CA LYS A 170 -26.01 13.53 4.01
C LYS A 170 -24.90 13.50 5.05
N PRO A 171 -25.09 12.77 6.16
CA PRO A 171 -24.11 12.71 7.24
C PRO A 171 -22.80 12.03 6.82
N GLY A 172 -22.83 11.05 5.89
CA GLY A 172 -21.63 10.34 5.43
C GLY A 172 -20.55 11.26 4.86
N PRO A 173 -20.83 12.02 3.77
CA PRO A 173 -19.89 12.99 3.22
C PRO A 173 -19.39 14.03 4.23
N LEU A 174 -20.28 14.56 5.07
CA LEU A 174 -19.92 15.56 6.09
C LEU A 174 -18.95 15.00 7.14
N LEU A 175 -19.22 13.78 7.63
CA LEU A 175 -18.37 13.10 8.60
C LEU A 175 -17.00 12.74 8.00
N ALA A 176 -16.96 12.35 6.72
CA ALA A 176 -15.70 12.09 6.03
C ALA A 176 -14.87 13.39 5.88
N MET A 177 -15.48 14.50 5.46
CA MET A 177 -14.77 15.79 5.36
C MET A 177 -14.26 16.25 6.74
N LEU A 178 -15.07 16.13 7.78
CA LEU A 178 -14.66 16.43 9.16
C LEU A 178 -13.50 15.52 9.59
N GLY A 179 -13.58 14.22 9.30
CA GLY A 179 -12.54 13.26 9.63
C GLY A 179 -11.21 13.59 8.98
N PHE A 180 -11.23 14.01 7.72
CA PHE A 180 -10.02 14.38 7.01
C PHE A 180 -9.37 15.63 7.63
N ILE A 181 -10.18 16.65 7.96
CA ILE A 181 -9.70 17.84 8.66
C ILE A 181 -9.06 17.47 10.00
N ILE A 182 -9.72 16.61 10.79
CA ILE A 182 -9.19 16.15 12.08
C ILE A 182 -7.83 15.47 11.91
N ILE A 183 -7.71 14.53 10.96
CA ILE A 183 -6.46 13.80 10.71
C ILE A 183 -5.35 14.79 10.34
N VAL A 184 -5.61 15.71 9.41
CA VAL A 184 -4.63 16.71 8.96
C VAL A 184 -4.21 17.63 10.10
N VAL A 185 -5.15 18.09 10.94
CA VAL A 185 -4.84 18.96 12.10
C VAL A 185 -4.01 18.22 13.14
N LEU A 186 -4.34 16.96 13.42
CA LEU A 186 -3.59 16.12 14.37
C LEU A 186 -2.17 15.84 13.84
N GLU A 187 -2.03 15.54 12.55
CA GLU A 187 -0.73 15.36 11.91
C GLU A 187 0.10 16.65 11.95
N ALA A 188 -0.49 17.80 11.62
CA ALA A 188 0.19 19.09 11.67
C ALA A 188 0.70 19.42 13.08
N ARG A 189 -0.01 18.94 14.12
CA ARG A 189 0.39 19.02 15.53
C ARG A 189 1.34 17.91 15.97
N ARG A 190 1.75 17.02 15.05
CA ARG A 190 2.63 15.87 15.28
C ARG A 190 2.09 14.90 16.34
N VAL A 191 0.78 14.70 16.37
CA VAL A 191 0.14 13.73 17.26
C VAL A 191 0.32 12.31 16.71
N THR A 192 0.97 11.44 17.48
CA THR A 192 1.15 10.04 17.08
C THR A 192 -0.19 9.32 16.96
N GLY A 193 -0.40 8.63 15.83
CA GLY A 193 -1.66 7.94 15.55
C GLY A 193 -2.80 8.87 15.09
N ALA A 194 -2.47 10.03 14.51
CA ALA A 194 -3.45 10.99 13.97
C ALA A 194 -4.57 10.33 13.13
N VAL A 195 -4.18 9.42 12.23
CA VAL A 195 -5.12 8.68 11.38
C VAL A 195 -6.07 7.81 12.20
N LEU A 196 -5.54 7.01 13.12
CA LEU A 196 -6.33 6.15 14.01
C LEU A 196 -7.30 6.97 14.87
N ILE A 197 -6.82 8.05 15.48
CA ILE A 197 -7.63 8.94 16.31
C ILE A 197 -8.76 9.56 15.48
N GLY A 198 -8.48 10.00 14.24
CA GLY A 198 -9.50 10.51 13.33
C GLY A 198 -10.61 9.50 13.04
N ILE A 199 -10.24 8.25 12.71
CA ILE A 199 -11.21 7.16 12.50
C ILE A 199 -12.09 6.96 13.74
N LEU A 200 -11.48 6.88 14.92
CA LEU A 200 -12.20 6.66 16.19
C LEU A 200 -13.14 7.82 16.51
N ILE A 201 -12.70 9.07 16.36
CA ILE A 201 -13.55 10.25 16.61
C ILE A 201 -14.78 10.22 15.70
N ILE A 202 -14.59 10.01 14.39
CA ILE A 202 -15.73 9.96 13.46
C ILE A 202 -16.65 8.78 13.76
N THR A 203 -16.09 7.65 14.14
CA THR A 203 -16.86 6.47 14.56
C THR A 203 -17.71 6.77 15.80
N PHE A 204 -17.15 7.41 16.83
CA PHE A 204 -17.88 7.78 18.03
C PHE A 204 -18.94 8.85 17.78
N ILE A 205 -18.66 9.85 16.94
CA ILE A 205 -19.66 10.85 16.53
C ILE A 205 -20.82 10.13 15.84
N SER A 206 -20.52 9.24 14.88
CA SER A 206 -21.51 8.42 14.16
C SER A 206 -22.38 7.57 15.10
N MET A 207 -21.79 6.97 16.13
CA MET A 207 -22.54 6.25 17.17
C MET A 207 -23.44 7.18 17.98
N GLY A 208 -22.94 8.36 18.38
CA GLY A 208 -23.67 9.34 19.17
C GLY A 208 -24.92 9.89 18.47
N ILE A 209 -24.88 9.99 17.14
CA ILE A 209 -26.03 10.38 16.31
C ILE A 209 -26.88 9.18 15.84
N GLY A 210 -26.56 7.96 16.28
CA GLY A 210 -27.34 6.75 16.00
C GLY A 210 -27.16 6.15 14.60
N LEU A 211 -26.13 6.54 13.84
CA LEU A 211 -25.88 6.02 12.49
C LEU A 211 -25.13 4.68 12.48
N THR A 212 -24.36 4.38 13.53
CA THR A 212 -23.60 3.13 13.63
C THR A 212 -23.82 2.47 14.99
N LYS A 213 -23.92 1.14 14.99
CA LYS A 213 -24.04 0.35 16.23
C LYS A 213 -22.65 0.01 16.77
N PHE A 214 -22.52 0.05 18.10
CA PHE A 214 -21.31 -0.39 18.78
C PHE A 214 -21.25 -1.92 18.83
N GLY A 215 -20.22 -2.49 18.22
CA GLY A 215 -19.97 -3.93 18.15
C GLY A 215 -19.18 -4.49 19.34
N GLY A 216 -18.65 -3.65 20.22
CA GLY A 216 -17.85 -4.03 21.39
C GLY A 216 -16.41 -3.54 21.31
N VAL A 217 -15.62 -3.83 22.35
CA VAL A 217 -14.17 -3.48 22.39
C VAL A 217 -13.28 -4.70 22.23
N PHE A 218 -13.59 -5.77 22.96
CA PHE A 218 -12.69 -6.89 23.16
C PHE A 218 -13.44 -8.21 22.98
N SER A 219 -12.88 -9.13 22.20
CA SER A 219 -13.39 -10.49 22.06
C SER A 219 -12.26 -11.46 21.76
N ALA A 220 -12.56 -12.77 21.82
CA ALA A 220 -11.71 -13.73 21.15
C ALA A 220 -11.59 -13.38 19.64
N PRO A 221 -10.44 -13.60 19.01
CA PRO A 221 -10.27 -13.35 17.58
C PRO A 221 -11.28 -14.18 16.76
N PRO A 222 -11.90 -13.61 15.71
CA PRO A 222 -12.76 -14.35 14.80
C PRO A 222 -12.04 -15.53 14.15
N SER A 223 -12.80 -16.49 13.62
CA SER A 223 -12.21 -17.57 12.84
C SER A 223 -11.65 -17.05 11.52
N ILE A 224 -10.43 -17.43 11.16
CA ILE A 224 -9.83 -17.17 9.85
C ILE A 224 -10.30 -18.15 8.77
N ALA A 225 -10.98 -19.24 9.14
CA ALA A 225 -11.41 -20.30 8.22
C ALA A 225 -12.13 -19.80 6.95
N PRO A 226 -12.95 -18.73 6.98
CA PRO A 226 -13.62 -18.23 5.77
C PRO A 226 -12.70 -17.71 4.66
N THR A 227 -11.47 -17.30 4.97
CA THR A 227 -10.52 -16.73 4.00
C THR A 227 -9.24 -17.53 3.86
N PHE A 228 -8.88 -18.32 4.89
CA PHE A 228 -7.66 -19.12 4.92
C PHE A 228 -7.63 -20.16 3.80
N MET A 229 -6.57 -20.14 2.98
CA MET A 229 -6.34 -21.07 1.87
C MET A 229 -7.50 -21.17 0.86
N GLN A 230 -8.33 -20.14 0.73
CA GLN A 230 -9.44 -20.09 -0.24
C GLN A 230 -9.01 -19.60 -1.63
N LEU A 231 -7.71 -19.43 -1.87
CA LEU A 231 -7.17 -18.94 -3.14
C LEU A 231 -7.33 -19.98 -4.27
N ASP A 232 -7.76 -19.52 -5.44
CA ASP A 232 -7.92 -20.36 -6.64
C ASP A 232 -6.78 -20.11 -7.64
N ILE A 233 -5.73 -20.93 -7.54
CA ILE A 233 -4.57 -20.86 -8.44
C ILE A 233 -4.95 -21.29 -9.86
N ALA A 234 -5.82 -22.29 -10.01
CA ALA A 234 -6.18 -22.83 -11.31
C ALA A 234 -6.95 -21.79 -12.13
N GLY A 235 -7.91 -21.11 -11.51
CA GLY A 235 -8.62 -19.98 -12.11
C GLY A 235 -7.69 -18.83 -12.48
N ALA A 236 -6.64 -18.59 -11.69
CA ALA A 236 -5.67 -17.52 -11.94
C ALA A 236 -4.80 -17.71 -13.20
N PHE A 237 -4.73 -18.91 -13.78
CA PHE A 237 -4.01 -19.17 -15.04
C PHE A 237 -4.78 -18.74 -16.30
N ASN A 238 -5.99 -18.19 -16.17
CA ASN A 238 -6.72 -17.64 -17.31
C ASN A 238 -5.89 -16.53 -17.99
N VAL A 239 -5.90 -16.48 -19.33
CA VAL A 239 -5.11 -15.53 -20.15
C VAL A 239 -5.36 -14.08 -19.73
N GLY A 240 -6.61 -13.71 -19.38
CA GLY A 240 -6.94 -12.36 -18.90
C GLY A 240 -6.26 -12.01 -17.56
N LEU A 241 -6.06 -12.99 -16.68
CA LEU A 241 -5.45 -12.81 -15.36
C LEU A 241 -3.94 -12.78 -15.38
N ILE A 242 -3.28 -13.22 -16.45
CA ILE A 242 -1.84 -13.00 -16.64
C ILE A 242 -1.55 -11.50 -16.56
N SER A 243 -2.37 -10.66 -17.19
CA SER A 243 -2.22 -9.20 -17.13
C SER A 243 -2.40 -8.64 -15.71
N VAL A 244 -3.29 -9.24 -14.92
CA VAL A 244 -3.56 -8.88 -13.51
C VAL A 244 -2.41 -9.29 -12.60
N ILE A 245 -1.85 -10.49 -12.80
CA ILE A 245 -0.66 -10.97 -12.08
C ILE A 245 0.51 -10.01 -12.30
N PHE A 246 0.74 -9.59 -13.54
CA PHE A 246 1.76 -8.59 -13.87
C PHE A 246 1.42 -7.21 -13.28
N ALA A 247 0.15 -6.81 -13.24
CA ALA A 247 -0.25 -5.56 -12.61
C ALA A 247 0.08 -5.56 -11.10
N PHE A 248 -0.34 -6.59 -10.35
CA PHE A 248 0.03 -6.75 -8.94
C PHE A 248 1.55 -6.72 -8.74
N LEU A 249 2.27 -7.40 -9.63
CA LEU A 249 3.72 -7.49 -9.62
C LEU A 249 4.33 -6.09 -9.74
N PHE A 250 3.94 -5.31 -10.75
CA PHE A 250 4.50 -3.97 -10.94
C PHE A 250 4.11 -3.01 -9.82
N VAL A 251 2.84 -3.02 -9.39
CA VAL A 251 2.38 -2.17 -8.29
C VAL A 251 3.21 -2.45 -7.04
N ASP A 252 3.44 -3.72 -6.69
CA ASP A 252 4.26 -4.09 -5.54
C ASP A 252 5.76 -3.81 -5.73
N VAL A 253 6.29 -3.84 -6.97
CA VAL A 253 7.68 -3.37 -7.22
C VAL A 253 7.76 -1.93 -6.71
N PHE A 254 6.87 -1.08 -7.18
CA PHE A 254 6.99 0.36 -7.00
C PHE A 254 6.60 0.83 -5.61
N ASP A 255 5.52 0.28 -5.06
CA ASP A 255 5.03 0.63 -3.72
C ASP A 255 6.06 0.23 -2.66
N ASN A 256 6.53 -1.04 -2.70
CA ASN A 256 7.53 -1.52 -1.76
C ASN A 256 8.86 -0.75 -1.92
N THR A 257 9.35 -0.60 -3.16
CA THR A 257 10.64 0.04 -3.40
C THR A 257 10.64 1.51 -2.98
N GLY A 258 9.58 2.25 -3.36
CA GLY A 258 9.44 3.65 -2.99
C GLY A 258 9.44 3.82 -1.47
N THR A 259 8.68 2.98 -0.78
CA THR A 259 8.60 3.00 0.68
C THR A 259 9.91 2.57 1.34
N LEU A 260 10.52 1.46 0.93
CA LEU A 260 11.81 1.00 1.46
C LEU A 260 12.88 2.08 1.30
N LEU A 261 13.04 2.65 0.12
CA LEU A 261 14.00 3.72 -0.13
C LEU A 261 13.69 4.97 0.71
N GLY A 262 12.44 5.42 0.72
CA GLY A 262 12.01 6.61 1.46
C GLY A 262 12.24 6.49 2.96
N VAL A 263 11.82 5.37 3.56
CA VAL A 263 11.95 5.13 5.00
C VAL A 263 13.40 4.89 5.41
N THR A 264 14.17 4.11 4.64
CA THR A 264 15.59 3.86 4.97
C THR A 264 16.45 5.11 4.80
N LYS A 265 16.17 5.96 3.79
CA LYS A 265 16.81 7.28 3.65
C LYS A 265 16.50 8.16 4.86
N ARG A 266 15.24 8.23 5.28
CA ARG A 266 14.82 8.98 6.47
C ARG A 266 15.41 8.41 7.77
N ALA A 267 15.73 7.12 7.80
CA ALA A 267 16.42 6.46 8.90
C ALA A 267 17.93 6.73 8.94
N GLY A 268 18.51 7.35 7.92
CA GLY A 268 19.96 7.46 7.77
C GLY A 268 20.62 6.10 7.58
N LEU A 269 19.91 5.15 6.95
CA LEU A 269 20.39 3.78 6.68
C LEU A 269 20.84 3.58 5.23
N ALA A 270 20.70 4.60 4.37
CA ALA A 270 21.30 4.62 3.05
C ALA A 270 22.81 4.91 3.15
N ASP A 271 23.61 4.35 2.24
CA ASP A 271 25.03 4.66 2.12
C ASP A 271 25.28 6.04 1.49
N GLU A 272 26.55 6.45 1.41
CA GLU A 272 26.97 7.75 0.86
C GLU A 272 26.57 7.94 -0.62
N GLN A 273 26.38 6.84 -1.35
CA GLN A 273 25.91 6.85 -2.73
C GLN A 273 24.37 6.77 -2.84
N GLY A 274 23.67 6.73 -1.70
CA GLY A 274 22.21 6.65 -1.62
C GLY A 274 21.65 5.24 -1.83
N ASN A 275 22.48 4.19 -1.86
CA ASN A 275 22.00 2.81 -1.93
C ASN A 275 21.62 2.30 -0.54
N VAL A 276 20.72 1.31 -0.51
CA VAL A 276 20.22 0.72 0.74
C VAL A 276 20.92 -0.61 1.01
N PRO A 277 21.76 -0.72 2.06
CA PRO A 277 22.71 -1.80 2.25
C PRO A 277 22.21 -3.24 2.36
N LYS A 278 20.94 -3.60 2.39
CA LYS A 278 20.51 -5.02 2.42
C LYS A 278 19.25 -5.17 1.60
N MET A 279 19.16 -4.40 0.51
CA MET A 279 17.96 -4.32 -0.32
C MET A 279 17.48 -5.70 -0.73
N GLY A 280 18.34 -6.57 -1.27
CA GLY A 280 17.95 -7.93 -1.64
C GLY A 280 17.31 -8.74 -0.50
N ARG A 281 17.78 -8.59 0.75
CA ARG A 281 17.19 -9.25 1.92
C ARG A 281 15.83 -8.66 2.30
N ALA A 282 15.68 -7.34 2.21
CA ALA A 282 14.41 -6.66 2.42
C ALA A 282 13.36 -7.09 1.37
N LEU A 283 13.78 -7.17 0.11
CA LEU A 283 12.93 -7.62 -1.00
C LEU A 283 12.50 -9.09 -0.83
N VAL A 284 13.39 -9.97 -0.35
CA VAL A 284 13.04 -11.36 -0.02
C VAL A 284 12.03 -11.43 1.14
N ALA A 285 12.24 -10.65 2.21
CA ALA A 285 11.33 -10.59 3.34
C ALA A 285 9.93 -10.13 2.93
N ASP A 286 9.88 -9.10 2.09
CA ASP A 286 8.66 -8.54 1.50
C ASP A 286 7.90 -9.55 0.62
N SER A 287 8.57 -10.18 -0.34
CA SER A 287 7.91 -11.18 -1.19
C SER A 287 7.46 -12.41 -0.41
N ALA A 288 8.21 -12.83 0.62
CA ALA A 288 7.79 -13.89 1.52
C ALA A 288 6.56 -13.48 2.34
N ALA A 289 6.50 -12.24 2.82
CA ALA A 289 5.33 -11.71 3.51
C ALA A 289 4.09 -11.73 2.59
N ALA A 290 4.25 -11.33 1.32
CA ALA A 290 3.17 -11.32 0.34
C ALA A 290 2.63 -12.73 0.08
N LEU A 291 3.52 -13.72 -0.01
CA LEU A 291 3.14 -15.14 -0.10
C LEU A 291 2.29 -15.56 1.10
N PHE A 292 2.77 -15.34 2.33
CA PHE A 292 2.01 -15.71 3.53
C PHE A 292 0.69 -14.94 3.64
N GLY A 293 0.65 -13.65 3.29
CA GLY A 293 -0.56 -12.84 3.28
C GLY A 293 -1.63 -13.42 2.35
N SER A 294 -1.25 -13.81 1.13
CA SER A 294 -2.17 -14.42 0.17
C SER A 294 -2.72 -15.78 0.65
N LEU A 295 -1.90 -16.59 1.33
CA LEU A 295 -2.34 -17.86 1.93
C LEU A 295 -3.33 -17.65 3.09
N LEU A 296 -3.16 -16.59 3.87
CA LEU A 296 -4.06 -16.23 4.97
C LEU A 296 -5.40 -15.64 4.47
N GLY A 297 -5.48 -15.30 3.19
CA GLY A 297 -6.67 -14.71 2.58
C GLY A 297 -6.72 -13.20 2.73
N THR A 298 -5.58 -12.52 2.56
CA THR A 298 -5.51 -11.07 2.40
C THR A 298 -4.72 -10.70 1.14
N SER A 299 -4.86 -9.45 0.70
CA SER A 299 -4.12 -8.93 -0.45
C SER A 299 -2.61 -8.85 -0.18
N THR A 300 -1.83 -8.60 -1.23
CA THR A 300 -0.37 -8.44 -1.17
C THR A 300 0.07 -7.55 0.00
N THR A 301 0.93 -8.08 0.88
CA THR A 301 1.60 -7.26 1.89
C THR A 301 2.80 -6.55 1.30
N THR A 302 3.05 -5.33 1.76
CA THR A 302 4.16 -4.50 1.30
C THR A 302 4.72 -3.69 2.47
N SER A 303 5.84 -2.99 2.24
CA SER A 303 6.43 -2.08 3.24
C SER A 303 5.55 -0.84 3.46
N TYR A 304 5.42 -0.41 4.71
CA TYR A 304 4.56 0.73 5.08
C TYR A 304 5.33 2.03 5.30
N VAL A 305 4.88 3.11 4.64
CA VAL A 305 5.49 4.44 4.69
C VAL A 305 5.39 5.06 6.08
N GLU A 306 4.40 4.64 6.87
CA GLU A 306 4.16 4.97 8.27
C GLU A 306 5.34 4.60 9.17
N SER A 307 6.17 3.65 8.74
CA SER A 307 7.44 3.34 9.40
C SER A 307 8.36 4.56 9.50
N ALA A 308 8.18 5.58 8.64
CA ALA A 308 8.83 6.88 8.76
C ALA A 308 8.58 7.56 10.10
N ALA A 309 7.41 7.36 10.73
CA ALA A 309 7.09 7.91 12.03
C ALA A 309 7.94 7.27 13.14
N GLY A 310 8.00 5.93 13.20
CA GLY A 310 8.83 5.24 14.18
C GLY A 310 10.33 5.46 13.96
N VAL A 311 10.76 5.53 12.70
CA VAL A 311 12.13 5.91 12.36
C VAL A 311 12.45 7.34 12.81
N SER A 312 11.51 8.28 12.68
CA SER A 312 11.67 9.65 13.20
C SER A 312 11.72 9.68 14.73
N ALA A 313 11.08 8.71 15.41
CA ALA A 313 11.19 8.50 16.85
C ALA A 313 12.48 7.77 17.29
N GLY A 314 13.39 7.45 16.34
CA GLY A 314 14.71 6.88 16.62
C GLY A 314 14.87 5.40 16.30
N GLY A 315 13.88 4.74 15.69
CA GLY A 315 13.99 3.35 15.26
C GLY A 315 15.05 3.17 14.16
N ARG A 316 15.96 2.21 14.33
CA ARG A 316 17.07 1.95 13.40
C ARG A 316 17.23 0.49 13.04
N THR A 317 16.59 -0.44 13.75
CA THR A 317 16.81 -1.88 13.58
C THR A 317 15.51 -2.66 13.41
N GLY A 318 15.64 -3.93 13.05
CA GLY A 318 14.54 -4.88 12.97
C GLY A 318 13.77 -5.08 14.27
N LEU A 319 14.33 -4.70 15.43
CA LEU A 319 13.60 -4.76 16.70
C LEU A 319 12.35 -3.89 16.68
N THR A 320 12.39 -2.73 16.02
CA THR A 320 11.22 -1.87 15.76
C THR A 320 10.11 -2.67 15.05
N ALA A 321 10.44 -3.42 13.99
CA ALA A 321 9.48 -4.22 13.24
C ALA A 321 8.92 -5.40 14.06
N ILE A 322 9.74 -6.01 14.92
CA ILE A 322 9.29 -7.08 15.84
C ILE A 322 8.27 -6.55 16.85
N VAL A 323 8.48 -5.35 17.38
CA VAL A 323 7.52 -4.71 18.31
C VAL A 323 6.18 -4.47 17.59
N VAL A 324 6.21 -3.99 16.35
CA VAL A 324 5.00 -3.82 15.53
C VAL A 324 4.28 -5.16 15.34
N ALA A 325 5.01 -6.25 15.04
CA ALA A 325 4.41 -7.57 14.89
C ALA A 325 3.69 -8.04 16.15
N VAL A 326 4.31 -7.87 17.32
CA VAL A 326 3.69 -8.21 18.61
C VAL A 326 2.41 -7.38 18.82
N LEU A 327 2.44 -6.09 18.50
CA LEU A 327 1.25 -5.23 18.64
C LEU A 327 0.12 -5.63 17.70
N PHE A 328 0.40 -6.08 16.47
CA PHE A 328 -0.61 -6.65 15.58
C PHE A 328 -1.20 -7.97 16.10
N LEU A 329 -0.39 -8.82 16.72
CA LEU A 329 -0.91 -10.03 17.37
C LEU A 329 -1.81 -9.69 18.57
N LEU A 330 -1.47 -8.65 19.33
CA LEU A 330 -2.33 -8.16 20.41
C LEU A 330 -3.60 -7.48 19.86
N ALA A 331 -3.52 -6.87 18.68
CA ALA A 331 -4.67 -6.25 18.02
C ALA A 331 -5.78 -7.26 17.67
N LEU A 332 -5.46 -8.56 17.55
CA LEU A 332 -6.43 -9.61 17.25
C LEU A 332 -7.62 -9.64 18.22
N PHE A 333 -7.40 -9.27 19.49
CA PHE A 333 -8.44 -9.26 20.51
C PHE A 333 -9.37 -8.05 20.42
N PHE A 334 -9.05 -7.06 19.58
CA PHE A 334 -9.82 -5.84 19.37
C PHE A 334 -10.69 -5.90 18.10
N SER A 335 -10.93 -7.09 17.55
CA SER A 335 -11.78 -7.28 16.36
C SER A 335 -13.19 -6.66 16.46
N PRO A 336 -13.87 -6.59 17.62
CA PRO A 336 -15.19 -5.96 17.68
C PRO A 336 -15.17 -4.46 17.36
N LEU A 337 -14.06 -3.77 17.67
CA LEU A 337 -13.88 -2.38 17.26
C LEU A 337 -13.90 -2.26 15.74
N ALA A 338 -13.28 -3.20 15.02
CA ALA A 338 -13.25 -3.16 13.56
C ALA A 338 -14.63 -3.28 12.92
N SER A 339 -15.51 -4.11 13.50
CA SER A 339 -16.90 -4.22 13.04
C SER A 339 -17.75 -2.96 13.29
N SER A 340 -17.29 -2.08 14.19
CA SER A 340 -18.00 -0.88 14.60
C SER A 340 -17.67 0.35 13.76
N VAL A 341 -16.67 0.27 12.87
CA VAL A 341 -16.20 1.41 12.08
C VAL A 341 -16.97 1.48 10.75
N PRO A 342 -17.72 2.56 10.49
CA PRO A 342 -18.43 2.72 9.22
C PRO A 342 -17.45 3.12 8.09
N VAL A 343 -17.82 2.83 6.84
CA VAL A 343 -16.96 3.06 5.65
C VAL A 343 -16.54 4.53 5.52
N TYR A 344 -17.45 5.47 5.77
CA TYR A 344 -17.15 6.91 5.73
C TYR A 344 -16.20 7.39 6.84
N ALA A 345 -15.98 6.61 7.92
CA ALA A 345 -14.96 6.91 8.92
C ALA A 345 -13.56 6.47 8.48
N THR A 346 -13.47 5.46 7.59
CA THR A 346 -12.19 5.00 7.01
C THR A 346 -11.76 5.78 5.77
N ALA A 347 -12.69 6.37 5.02
CA ALA A 347 -12.39 7.18 3.83
C ALA A 347 -11.38 8.32 4.09
N PRO A 348 -11.47 9.09 5.19
CA PRO A 348 -10.48 10.11 5.52
C PRO A 348 -9.04 9.62 5.62
N ALA A 349 -8.85 8.38 6.11
CA ALA A 349 -7.53 7.77 6.24
C ALA A 349 -6.93 7.50 4.85
N LEU A 350 -7.73 6.94 3.93
CA LEU A 350 -7.33 6.74 2.53
C LEU A 350 -6.96 8.05 1.84
N LEU A 351 -7.77 9.09 2.04
CA LEU A 351 -7.51 10.40 1.47
C LEU A 351 -6.24 11.03 2.05
N PHE A 352 -5.96 10.81 3.34
CA PHE A 352 -4.71 11.25 3.95
C PHE A 352 -3.48 10.47 3.45
N VAL A 353 -3.60 9.15 3.26
CA VAL A 353 -2.54 8.35 2.60
C VAL A 353 -2.26 8.89 1.20
N ALA A 354 -3.29 9.29 0.44
CA ALA A 354 -3.12 9.93 -0.85
C ALA A 354 -2.29 11.22 -0.77
N VAL A 355 -2.48 12.04 0.27
CA VAL A 355 -1.65 13.24 0.52
C VAL A 355 -0.18 12.87 0.71
N LEU A 356 0.10 11.84 1.52
CA LEU A 356 1.46 11.37 1.77
C LEU A 356 2.13 10.87 0.48
N MET A 357 1.43 10.08 -0.33
CA MET A 357 1.99 9.53 -1.57
C MET A 357 2.18 10.60 -2.66
N THR A 358 1.26 11.58 -2.75
CA THR A 358 1.34 12.67 -3.73
C THR A 358 2.50 13.63 -3.44
N SER A 359 2.97 13.71 -2.19
CA SER A 359 4.11 14.55 -1.80
C SER A 359 5.40 14.23 -2.58
N GLY A 360 5.54 12.99 -3.09
CA GLY A 360 6.68 12.59 -3.92
C GLY A 360 6.78 13.36 -5.24
N LEU A 361 5.68 13.96 -5.72
CA LEU A 361 5.69 14.84 -6.89
C LEU A 361 6.55 16.09 -6.68
N ALA A 362 6.81 16.49 -5.43
CA ALA A 362 7.68 17.63 -5.13
C ALA A 362 9.15 17.38 -5.46
N GLU A 363 9.57 16.12 -5.58
CA GLU A 363 10.97 15.75 -5.91
C GLU A 363 11.26 15.80 -7.42
N ILE A 364 10.26 16.11 -8.24
CA ILE A 364 10.34 16.03 -9.70
C ILE A 364 10.76 17.38 -10.28
N ASP A 365 11.67 17.38 -11.25
CA ASP A 365 12.03 18.58 -11.99
C ASP A 365 10.90 18.96 -12.98
N TRP A 366 10.01 19.82 -12.50
CA TRP A 366 8.89 20.34 -13.28
C TRP A 366 9.29 21.29 -14.41
N LYS A 367 10.55 21.76 -14.46
CA LYS A 367 11.04 22.59 -15.56
C LYS A 367 11.39 21.76 -16.79
N ASP A 368 11.74 20.49 -16.60
CA ASP A 368 11.99 19.57 -17.71
C ASP A 368 10.69 18.91 -18.17
N ILE A 369 10.10 19.44 -19.24
CA ILE A 369 8.85 18.92 -19.81
C ILE A 369 8.95 17.44 -20.22
N THR A 370 10.15 16.98 -20.60
CA THR A 370 10.38 15.58 -20.99
C THR A 370 10.29 14.61 -19.81
N THR A 371 10.31 15.14 -18.58
CA THR A 371 10.16 14.42 -17.32
C THR A 371 8.79 14.66 -16.70
N ALA A 372 8.33 15.93 -16.65
CA ALA A 372 7.06 16.32 -16.06
C ALA A 372 5.83 15.71 -16.78
N ALA A 373 5.85 15.65 -18.12
CA ALA A 373 4.72 15.12 -18.89
C ALA A 373 4.47 13.61 -18.65
N PRO A 374 5.47 12.71 -18.77
CA PRO A 374 5.27 11.30 -18.44
C PRO A 374 4.77 11.05 -17.02
N VAL A 375 5.32 11.77 -16.04
CA VAL A 375 4.90 11.69 -14.63
C VAL A 375 3.44 12.07 -14.47
N THR A 376 3.04 13.19 -15.08
CA THR A 376 1.66 13.69 -15.00
C THR A 376 0.68 12.70 -15.64
N VAL A 377 1.03 12.16 -16.81
CA VAL A 377 0.24 11.10 -17.48
C VAL A 377 0.12 9.88 -16.58
N THR A 378 1.23 9.42 -16.00
CA THR A 378 1.25 8.28 -15.06
C THR A 378 0.29 8.51 -13.90
N ALA A 379 0.37 9.68 -13.27
CA ALA A 379 -0.39 9.98 -12.06
C ALA A 379 -1.89 10.15 -12.32
N LEU A 380 -2.28 10.84 -13.40
CA LEU A 380 -3.68 11.16 -13.70
C LEU A 380 -4.45 9.99 -14.31
N THR A 381 -3.81 9.16 -15.13
CA THR A 381 -4.51 8.07 -15.82
C THR A 381 -4.93 6.95 -14.87
N MET A 382 -4.26 6.76 -13.73
CA MET A 382 -4.65 5.74 -12.74
C MET A 382 -6.06 5.97 -12.18
N PRO A 383 -6.39 7.12 -11.53
CA PRO A 383 -7.74 7.37 -11.04
C PRO A 383 -8.76 7.49 -12.17
N LEU A 384 -8.41 8.13 -13.29
CA LEU A 384 -9.37 8.40 -14.37
C LEU A 384 -9.72 7.16 -15.21
N THR A 385 -8.86 6.16 -15.26
CA THR A 385 -9.14 4.87 -15.91
C THR A 385 -9.42 3.76 -14.90
N TYR A 386 -9.45 4.10 -13.61
CA TYR A 386 -9.66 3.18 -12.51
C TYR A 386 -8.72 1.95 -12.56
N SER A 387 -7.50 2.15 -13.08
CA SER A 387 -6.56 1.08 -13.39
C SER A 387 -5.12 1.53 -13.19
N ILE A 388 -4.49 1.01 -12.14
CA ILE A 388 -3.08 1.28 -11.84
C ILE A 388 -2.19 0.77 -12.98
N ALA A 389 -2.52 -0.40 -13.54
CA ALA A 389 -1.78 -1.01 -14.64
C ALA A 389 -1.78 -0.12 -15.89
N ASN A 390 -2.92 0.51 -16.21
CA ASN A 390 -3.01 1.42 -17.35
C ASN A 390 -2.19 2.68 -17.10
N GLY A 391 -2.20 3.22 -15.88
CA GLY A 391 -1.38 4.39 -15.58
C GLY A 391 0.13 4.14 -15.65
N ILE A 392 0.59 2.98 -15.16
CA ILE A 392 1.98 2.55 -15.37
C ILE A 392 2.28 2.43 -16.88
N ALA A 393 1.40 1.77 -17.63
CA ALA A 393 1.56 1.57 -19.07
C ALA A 393 1.71 2.90 -19.83
N PHE A 394 0.76 3.83 -19.65
CA PHE A 394 0.83 5.14 -20.28
C PHE A 394 2.08 5.92 -19.84
N GLY A 395 2.43 5.87 -18.56
CA GLY A 395 3.65 6.49 -18.04
C GLY A 395 4.94 6.06 -18.74
N PHE A 396 5.15 4.75 -18.86
CA PHE A 396 6.33 4.18 -19.52
C PHE A 396 6.36 4.50 -21.01
N ILE A 397 5.22 4.38 -21.70
CA ILE A 397 5.10 4.70 -23.12
C ILE A 397 5.42 6.18 -23.34
N THR A 398 4.80 7.09 -22.58
CA THR A 398 5.06 8.53 -22.70
C THR A 398 6.51 8.85 -22.38
N TRP A 399 7.10 8.26 -21.33
CA TRP A 399 8.52 8.45 -20.99
C TRP A 399 9.43 8.09 -22.17
N THR A 400 9.28 6.87 -22.68
CA THR A 400 10.14 6.34 -23.73
C THR A 400 9.99 7.12 -25.03
N VAL A 401 8.75 7.38 -25.48
CA VAL A 401 8.49 8.09 -26.73
C VAL A 401 8.96 9.55 -26.65
N VAL A 402 8.65 10.26 -25.57
CA VAL A 402 9.04 11.67 -25.43
C VAL A 402 10.56 11.81 -25.36
N LYS A 403 11.26 11.00 -24.56
CA LYS A 403 12.72 11.06 -24.47
C LYS A 403 13.39 10.66 -25.79
N LEU A 404 12.83 9.69 -26.51
CA LEU A 404 13.36 9.24 -27.81
C LEU A 404 13.24 10.36 -28.86
N LEU A 405 12.05 10.93 -29.01
CA LEU A 405 11.78 12.00 -29.98
C LEU A 405 12.45 13.32 -29.62
N SER A 406 12.76 13.54 -28.34
CA SER A 406 13.50 14.72 -27.87
C SER A 406 15.02 14.56 -27.95
N GLY A 407 15.53 13.45 -28.52
CA GLY A 407 16.97 13.18 -28.65
C GLY A 407 17.69 12.80 -27.34
N ARG A 408 16.96 12.55 -26.25
CA ARG A 408 17.51 12.18 -24.93
C ARG A 408 17.63 10.66 -24.74
N THR A 409 18.18 9.99 -25.74
CA THR A 409 18.27 8.51 -25.79
C THR A 409 19.11 7.91 -24.66
N LYS A 410 20.07 8.68 -24.10
CA LYS A 410 20.90 8.25 -22.96
C LYS A 410 20.12 8.05 -21.67
N GLU A 411 18.94 8.65 -21.55
CA GLU A 411 18.05 8.51 -20.38
C GLU A 411 17.07 7.34 -20.53
N ILE A 412 17.19 6.57 -21.62
CA ILE A 412 16.40 5.38 -21.91
C ILE A 412 17.31 4.16 -21.84
N ASN A 413 16.85 3.10 -21.19
CA ASN A 413 17.54 1.80 -21.20
C ASN A 413 16.65 0.72 -21.85
N ALA A 414 17.26 -0.44 -22.10
CA ALA A 414 16.58 -1.56 -22.76
C ALA A 414 15.32 -2.01 -22.00
N ALA A 415 15.32 -1.97 -20.67
CA ALA A 415 14.16 -2.38 -19.88
C ALA A 415 12.97 -1.45 -20.12
N LEU A 416 13.18 -0.13 -20.14
CA LEU A 416 12.11 0.85 -20.43
C LEU A 416 11.52 0.64 -21.83
N ILE A 417 12.36 0.36 -22.84
CA ILE A 417 11.92 0.11 -24.21
C ILE A 417 11.07 -1.16 -24.27
N VAL A 418 11.59 -2.28 -23.73
CA VAL A 418 10.90 -3.56 -23.74
C VAL A 418 9.55 -3.45 -23.02
N LEU A 419 9.52 -2.83 -21.83
CA LEU A 419 8.29 -2.62 -21.08
C LEU A 419 7.30 -1.74 -21.84
N SER A 420 7.77 -0.66 -22.48
CA SER A 420 6.90 0.21 -23.27
C SER A 420 6.29 -0.52 -24.47
N VAL A 421 7.07 -1.35 -25.17
CA VAL A 421 6.57 -2.17 -26.28
C VAL A 421 5.53 -3.18 -25.78
N LEU A 422 5.80 -3.88 -24.68
CA LEU A 422 4.86 -4.81 -24.07
C LEU A 422 3.54 -4.11 -23.67
N PHE A 423 3.63 -2.90 -23.12
CA PHE A 423 2.45 -2.10 -22.78
C PHE A 423 1.68 -1.61 -24.00
N VAL A 424 2.36 -1.24 -25.10
CA VAL A 424 1.69 -0.91 -26.37
C VAL A 424 0.94 -2.12 -26.91
N ILE A 425 1.55 -3.30 -26.89
CA ILE A 425 0.90 -4.54 -27.32
C ILE A 425 -0.32 -4.83 -26.43
N LYS A 426 -0.16 -4.73 -25.11
CA LYS A 426 -1.26 -4.91 -24.15
C LYS A 426 -2.43 -3.97 -24.46
N LEU A 427 -2.15 -2.67 -24.58
CA LEU A 427 -3.18 -1.65 -24.78
C LEU A 427 -3.81 -1.70 -26.18
N GLY A 428 -3.05 -2.07 -27.21
CA GLY A 428 -3.51 -2.08 -28.60
C GLY A 428 -4.19 -3.39 -29.04
N TRP A 429 -3.79 -4.54 -28.49
CA TRP A 429 -4.24 -5.86 -28.95
C TRP A 429 -4.91 -6.74 -27.89
N LEU A 430 -4.69 -6.47 -26.59
CA LEU A 430 -5.23 -7.30 -25.49
C LEU A 430 -6.31 -6.59 -24.66
N SER A 431 -6.74 -5.38 -25.06
CA SER A 431 -7.77 -4.59 -24.37
C SER A 431 -9.21 -4.99 -24.72
N ALA A 432 -9.44 -6.27 -25.06
CA ALA A 432 -10.77 -6.82 -25.33
C ALA A 432 -11.27 -7.61 -24.11
#